data_AF-A0A5C5VA21-F1
#
_entry.id   AF-A0A5C5VA21-F1
#
_cell.length_a   1.000
_cell.length_b   1.000
_cell.length_c   1.000
_cell.angle_alpha   90.00
_cell.angle_beta   90.00
_cell.angle_gamma   90.00
#
_symmetry.space_group_name_H-M   'P 1'
#
loop_
_entity.id
_entity.type
_entity.pdbx_description
1 polymer ?
#
loop_
_entity_poly.entity_id
_entity_poly.type
_entity_poly.pdbx_seq_one_letter_code
_entity_poly.pdbx_strand_id
1 'polypeptide(L)'
;MLVLSRKANESIQIGDNVTVEIRRIAGNRVTVAINAPRDVRILRGELKQAATEFEVDLVEEGSGEPDDAYTVEHARLPLPRLHSAYADNRAQAVG
;
A
#
# COMPACT_ATOMS: atom_id res chain seq x y z
N MET A 1 -7.19 21.03 -16.70
CA MET A 1 -6.10 21.60 -15.89
C MET A 1 -6.53 22.98 -15.42
N LEU A 2 -6.50 23.26 -14.10
CA LEU A 2 -6.79 24.57 -13.52
C LEU A 2 -5.49 25.16 -12.97
N VAL A 3 -5.21 26.43 -13.25
CA VAL A 3 -3.96 27.11 -12.87
C VAL A 3 -4.29 28.26 -11.93
N LEU A 4 -3.68 28.25 -10.73
CA LEU A 4 -3.87 29.26 -9.71
C LEU A 4 -2.50 29.73 -9.21
N SER A 5 -2.32 31.06 -9.10
CA SER A 5 -1.11 31.64 -8.49
C SER A 5 -1.41 31.98 -7.03
N ARG A 6 -0.62 31.42 -6.11
CA ARG A 6 -0.75 31.64 -4.66
C ARG A 6 0.54 32.19 -4.06
N LYS A 7 0.42 33.03 -3.04
CA LYS A 7 1.50 33.52 -2.19
C LYS A 7 1.69 32.59 -0.98
N ALA A 8 2.76 32.83 -0.21
CA ALA A 8 2.95 32.14 1.06
C ALA A 8 1.79 32.41 2.03
N ASN A 9 1.40 31.39 2.79
CA ASN A 9 0.25 31.33 3.70
C ASN A 9 -1.13 31.40 3.02
N GLU A 10 -1.20 31.35 1.69
CA GLU A 10 -2.49 31.17 1.00
C GLU A 10 -2.79 29.68 0.81
N SER A 11 -4.08 29.36 0.77
CA SER A 11 -4.58 28.00 0.59
C SER A 11 -5.48 27.86 -0.64
N ILE A 12 -5.61 26.60 -1.09
CA ILE A 12 -6.48 26.15 -2.16
C ILE A 12 -7.30 25.01 -1.58
N GLN A 13 -8.62 25.09 -1.71
CA GLN A 13 -9.55 24.05 -1.29
C GLN A 13 -9.96 23.21 -2.50
N ILE A 14 -9.93 21.88 -2.36
CA ILE A 14 -10.31 20.92 -3.40
C ILE A 14 -11.41 20.02 -2.83
N GLY A 15 -12.62 20.15 -3.38
CA GLY A 15 -13.81 19.53 -2.78
C GLY A 15 -14.03 20.02 -1.35
N ASP A 16 -14.55 19.15 -0.48
CA ASP A 16 -14.89 19.53 0.89
C ASP A 16 -13.79 19.15 1.91
N ASN A 17 -12.98 18.14 1.59
CA ASN A 17 -12.09 17.49 2.57
C ASN A 17 -10.60 17.69 2.30
N VAL A 18 -10.19 18.32 1.20
CA VAL A 18 -8.77 18.51 0.87
C VAL A 18 -8.42 19.99 0.86
N THR A 19 -7.41 20.37 1.63
CA THR A 19 -6.86 21.73 1.67
C THR A 19 -5.36 21.69 1.39
N VAL A 20 -4.93 22.48 0.41
CA VAL A 20 -3.51 22.65 0.04
C VAL A 20 -3.07 24.03 0.48
N GLU A 21 -2.03 24.13 1.29
CA GLU A 21 -1.51 25.37 1.85
C GLU A 21 -0.05 25.59 1.41
N ILE A 22 0.27 26.80 0.95
CA ILE A 22 1.64 27.17 0.61
C ILE A 22 2.36 27.67 1.85
N ARG A 23 3.13 26.81 2.53
CA ARG A 23 3.83 27.16 3.78
C ARG A 23 5.00 28.11 3.59
N ARG A 24 5.81 27.89 2.55
CA ARG A 24 7.03 28.68 2.31
C ARG A 24 7.42 28.64 0.85
N ILE A 25 7.86 29.79 0.34
CA ILE A 25 8.50 29.90 -0.98
C ILE A 25 9.94 30.34 -0.73
N ALA A 26 10.90 29.56 -1.22
CA ALA A 26 12.33 29.86 -1.08
C ALA A 26 13.03 29.61 -2.43
N GLY A 27 13.26 30.68 -3.18
CA GLY A 27 13.87 30.60 -4.51
C GLY A 27 13.03 29.73 -5.44
N ASN A 28 13.57 28.57 -5.83
CA ASN A 28 12.92 27.58 -6.68
C ASN A 28 12.16 26.48 -5.92
N ARG A 29 12.21 26.48 -4.59
CA ARG A 29 11.58 25.45 -3.75
C ARG A 29 10.34 26.00 -3.07
N VAL A 30 9.25 25.26 -3.17
CA VAL A 30 7.99 25.56 -2.48
C VAL A 30 7.71 24.45 -1.48
N THR A 31 7.43 24.84 -0.24
CA THR A 31 6.93 23.93 0.79
C THR A 31 5.41 23.98 0.74
N VAL A 32 4.81 22.84 0.40
CA VAL A 32 3.36 22.68 0.29
C VAL A 32 2.91 21.76 1.42
N ALA A 33 1.95 22.21 2.21
CA ALA A 33 1.25 21.37 3.17
C ALA A 33 -0.06 20.91 2.54
N ILE A 34 -0.37 19.62 2.68
CA ILE A 34 -1.61 19.03 2.18
C ILE A 34 -2.33 18.44 3.39
N ASN A 35 -3.51 18.97 3.67
CA ASN A 35 -4.44 18.42 4.65
C ASN A 35 -5.52 17.65 3.89
N ALA A 36 -5.58 16.34 4.09
CA ALA A 36 -6.57 15.46 3.52
C ALA A 36 -6.89 14.35 4.53
N PRO A 37 -8.09 13.75 4.47
CA PRO A 37 -8.43 12.60 5.29
C PRO A 37 -7.68 11.34 4.85
N ARG A 38 -7.70 10.30 5.70
CA ARG A 38 -6.84 9.10 5.55
C ARG A 38 -7.17 8.21 4.35
N ASP A 39 -8.40 8.32 3.85
CA ASP A 39 -8.90 7.66 2.65
C ASP A 39 -8.29 8.23 1.36
N VAL A 40 -7.81 9.47 1.38
CA VAL A 40 -7.18 10.12 0.22
C VAL A 40 -5.69 9.81 0.20
N ARG A 41 -5.28 8.97 -0.76
CA ARG A 41 -3.86 8.68 -1.01
C ARG A 41 -3.13 9.91 -1.56
N ILE A 42 -2.07 10.35 -0.87
CA ILE A 42 -1.19 11.44 -1.30
C ILE A 42 0.18 10.85 -1.66
N LEU A 43 0.57 11.01 -2.92
CA LEU A 43 1.86 10.53 -3.43
C LEU A 43 2.61 11.70 -4.09
N ARG A 44 3.94 11.61 -4.04
CA ARG A 44 4.80 12.48 -4.84
C ARG A 44 4.70 12.04 -6.30
N GLY A 45 4.65 12.98 -7.24
CA GLY A 45 4.37 12.68 -8.66
C GLY A 45 5.35 11.68 -9.28
N GLU A 46 6.60 11.73 -8.86
CA GLU A 46 7.66 10.80 -9.26
C GLU A 46 7.48 9.37 -8.73
N LEU A 47 6.68 9.17 -7.67
CA LEU A 47 6.41 7.86 -7.08
C LEU A 47 5.15 7.20 -7.65
N LYS A 48 4.44 7.85 -8.57
CA LYS A 48 3.17 7.36 -9.12
C LYS A 48 3.34 6.01 -9.85
N GLN A 49 4.43 5.82 -10.59
CA GLN A 49 4.66 4.60 -11.36
C GLN A 49 4.86 3.37 -10.48
N ALA A 50 5.48 3.53 -9.29
CA ALA A 50 5.71 2.43 -8.37
C ALA A 50 4.43 1.98 -7.64
N ALA A 51 3.44 2.85 -7.47
CA ALA A 51 2.21 2.54 -6.73
C ALA A 51 1.14 1.86 -7.60
N THR A 52 1.11 2.14 -8.91
CA THR A 52 0.16 1.49 -9.84
C THR A 52 0.45 0.00 -10.01
N GLU A 53 1.69 -0.44 -9.78
CA GLU A 53 2.08 -1.85 -9.95
C GLU A 53 1.61 -2.78 -8.82
N PHE A 54 1.09 -2.23 -7.70
CA PHE A 54 0.65 -3.01 -6.54
C PHE A 54 -0.84 -2.89 -6.21
N GLU A 55 -1.67 -2.35 -7.11
CA GLU A 55 -3.11 -2.56 -7.01
C GLU A 55 -3.40 -4.01 -7.42
N VAL A 56 -3.18 -4.92 -6.47
CA VAL A 56 -3.66 -6.29 -6.57
C VAL A 56 -5.18 -6.17 -6.52
N ASP A 57 -5.85 -6.46 -7.63
CA ASP A 57 -7.28 -6.73 -7.63
C ASP A 57 -7.53 -7.83 -6.60
N LEU A 58 -7.96 -7.44 -5.40
CA LEU A 58 -8.63 -8.34 -4.49
C LEU A 58 -9.95 -8.67 -5.19
N VAL A 59 -9.91 -9.68 -6.05
CA VAL A 59 -11.10 -10.36 -6.53
C VAL A 59 -11.78 -10.88 -5.26
N GLU A 60 -12.83 -10.20 -4.83
CA GLU A 60 -13.73 -10.81 -3.87
C GLU A 60 -14.26 -12.08 -4.53
N GLU A 61 -13.86 -13.24 -4.00
CA GLU A 61 -14.50 -14.51 -4.31
C GLU A 61 -15.97 -14.34 -3.96
N GLY A 62 -16.77 -14.06 -5.00
CA GLY A 62 -18.21 -14.03 -4.90
C GLY A 62 -18.66 -15.32 -4.25
N SER A 63 -19.39 -15.15 -3.17
CA SER A 63 -20.23 -16.12 -2.50
C SER A 63 -21.11 -16.86 -3.50
N GLY A 64 -20.60 -17.95 -4.07
CA GLY A 64 -21.43 -19.03 -4.57
C GLY A 64 -21.65 -19.98 -3.40
N GLU A 65 -22.87 -20.03 -2.89
CA GLU A 65 -23.36 -21.12 -2.05
C GLU A 65 -23.00 -22.46 -2.74
N PRO A 66 -22.25 -23.38 -2.10
CA PRO A 66 -22.15 -24.73 -2.60
C PRO A 66 -23.46 -25.45 -2.22
N ASP A 67 -24.51 -25.19 -2.99
CA ASP A 67 -25.59 -26.16 -3.13
C ASP A 67 -25.02 -27.31 -3.95
N ASP A 68 -25.13 -28.51 -3.39
CA ASP A 68 -24.95 -29.82 -4.02
C ASP A 68 -23.59 -30.53 -3.86
N ALA A 69 -23.65 -31.58 -3.01
CA ALA A 69 -22.83 -32.80 -2.99
C ALA A 69 -21.36 -32.71 -2.53
N TYR A 70 -21.14 -33.08 -1.26
CA TYR A 70 -19.87 -33.66 -0.80
C TYR A 70 -19.49 -34.86 -1.68
N THR A 71 -18.51 -34.70 -2.58
CA THR A 71 -17.40 -35.65 -2.83
C THR A 71 -16.37 -34.97 -3.72
N VAL A 72 -15.25 -34.55 -3.13
CA VAL A 72 -13.99 -34.41 -3.87
C VAL A 72 -12.94 -35.17 -3.06
N GLU A 73 -12.42 -36.25 -3.63
CA GLU A 73 -11.28 -36.98 -3.09
C GLU A 73 -10.12 -36.00 -2.91
N HIS A 74 -9.63 -35.87 -1.68
CA HIS A 74 -8.39 -35.18 -1.38
C HIS A 74 -7.24 -35.88 -2.11
N ALA A 75 -6.85 -35.34 -3.27
CA ALA A 75 -5.60 -35.68 -3.91
C ALA A 75 -4.47 -35.44 -2.90
N ARG A 76 -3.84 -36.55 -2.49
CA ARG A 76 -2.65 -36.57 -1.64
C ARG A 76 -1.51 -35.86 -2.37
N LEU A 77 -1.39 -34.55 -2.19
CA LEU A 77 -0.15 -33.86 -2.50
C LEU A 77 0.80 -34.10 -1.31
N PRO A 78 1.95 -34.76 -1.50
CA PRO A 78 2.90 -34.95 -0.43
C PRO A 78 3.48 -33.59 -0.02
N LEU A 79 3.43 -33.30 1.28
CA LEU A 79 4.07 -32.12 1.85
C LEU A 79 5.56 -32.10 1.45
N PRO A 80 6.12 -30.95 1.04
CA PRO A 80 7.55 -30.84 0.83
C PRO A 80 8.26 -31.07 2.16
N ARG A 81 9.24 -31.98 2.16
CA ARG A 81 10.12 -32.22 3.31
C ARG A 81 10.85 -30.91 3.61
N LEU A 82 10.50 -30.26 4.71
CA LEU A 82 11.32 -29.20 5.30
C LEU A 82 12.69 -29.82 5.60
N HIS A 83 13.69 -29.47 4.79
CA HIS A 83 15.06 -29.85 5.05
C HIS A 83 15.49 -29.14 6.34
N SER A 84 15.86 -29.96 7.33
CA SER A 84 16.33 -29.60 8.67
C SER A 84 17.67 -28.85 8.62
N ALA A 85 17.70 -27.62 8.12
CA ALA A 85 18.91 -26.79 8.12
C ALA A 85 19.02 -25.86 9.35
N TYR A 86 18.33 -26.17 10.46
CA TYR A 86 18.36 -25.36 11.69
C TYR A 86 18.47 -26.21 12.97
N ALA A 87 19.33 -27.25 12.95
CA ALA A 87 19.55 -28.11 14.13
C ALA A 87 21.01 -28.31 14.56
N ASP A 88 21.98 -27.54 14.05
CA ASP A 88 23.41 -27.79 14.32
C ASP A 88 24.18 -26.64 14.98
N ASN A 89 23.59 -25.95 15.97
CA ASN A 89 24.41 -25.00 16.75
C ASN A 89 24.04 -24.88 18.22
N ARG A 90 23.95 -26.01 18.93
CA ARG A 90 23.79 -26.01 20.39
C ARG A 90 24.65 -27.01 21.18
N ALA A 91 25.73 -27.53 20.59
CA ALA A 91 26.56 -28.56 21.23
C ALA A 91 28.08 -28.31 21.24
N GLN A 92 28.55 -27.05 21.22
CA GLN A 92 29.98 -26.71 21.40
C GLN A 92 30.26 -25.63 22.46
N ALA A 93 29.41 -25.52 23.48
CA ALA A 93 29.63 -24.62 24.60
C ALA A 93 29.52 -25.33 25.96
N VAL A 94 30.13 -26.50 26.10
CA VAL A 94 30.64 -27.02 27.39
C VAL A 94 31.83 -27.92 27.08
N GLY A 95 33.03 -27.47 27.47
CA GLY A 95 34.31 -28.14 27.27
C GLY A 95 35.45 -27.16 27.47
#